data_AF-A0A652JYB9-F1
#
_entry.id   AF-A0A652JYB9-F1
#
_cell.length_a   1.000
_cell.length_b   1.000
_cell.length_c   1.000
_cell.angle_alpha   90.00
_cell.angle_beta   90.00
_cell.angle_gamma   90.00
#
_symmetry.space_group_name_H-M   'P 1'
#
loop_
_entity.id
_entity.type
_entity.pdbx_description
1 polymer ?
#
loop_
_entity_poly.entity_id
_entity_poly.type
_entity_poly.pdbx_seq_one_letter_code
_entity_poly.pdbx_strand_id
1 'polypeptide(L)' 'TPPVLPVHYSGCERRCGHPHGDWTDVLATAGGDYLVDGVPTPRTALPEAVTAARTTR' A
#
# COMPACT_ATOMS: atom_id res chain seq x y z
N THR A 1 12.96 -17.94 2.04
CA THR A 1 11.94 -17.07 1.41
C THR A 1 12.53 -15.69 1.28
N PRO A 2 12.44 -15.00 0.13
CA PRO A 2 12.87 -13.61 0.05
C PRO A 2 12.09 -12.76 1.07
N PRO A 3 12.71 -11.72 1.65
CA PRO A 3 12.01 -10.85 2.59
C PRO A 3 10.85 -10.16 1.87
N VAL A 4 9.66 -10.24 2.47
CA VAL A 4 8.47 -9.50 2.02
C VAL A 4 8.28 -8.29 2.91
N LEU A 5 8.02 -7.13 2.33
CA LEU A 5 7.79 -5.93 3.14
C LEU A 5 6.47 -6.04 3.94
N PRO A 6 6.40 -5.45 5.15
CA PRO A 6 5.14 -5.20 5.83
C PRO A 6 4.28 -4.21 5.02
N VAL A 7 2.97 -4.24 5.22
CA VAL A 7 2.02 -3.32 4.57
C VAL A 7 1.44 -2.39 5.63
N HIS A 8 1.44 -1.09 5.35
CA HIS A 8 0.69 -0.12 6.14
C HIS A 8 -0.52 0.37 5.35
N TYR A 9 -1.70 0.29 5.96
CA TYR A 9 -2.96 0.66 5.34
C TYR A 9 -3.52 1.92 5.99
N SER A 10 -3.65 2.97 5.18
CA SER A 10 -4.12 4.27 5.61
C SER A 10 -5.48 4.56 5.01
N GLY A 11 -6.48 4.83 5.88
CA GLY A 11 -7.82 5.21 5.43
C GLY A 11 -7.93 6.67 4.96
N CYS A 12 -6.92 7.50 5.23
CA CYS A 12 -6.86 8.89 4.78
C CYS A 12 -5.41 9.37 4.68
N GLU A 13 -5.20 10.50 4.01
CA GLU A 13 -3.89 11.10 3.74
C GLU A 13 -3.04 11.40 4.98
N ARG A 14 -3.65 11.42 6.18
CA ARG A 14 -2.95 11.61 7.46
C ARG A 14 -2.00 10.46 7.82
N ARG A 15 -2.19 9.26 7.25
CA ARG A 15 -1.31 8.09 7.44
C ARG A 15 -0.94 7.77 8.89
N CYS A 16 -1.92 7.86 9.79
CA CYS A 16 -1.69 7.65 11.21
C CYS A 16 -1.09 6.25 11.49
N GLY A 17 -0.04 6.21 12.32
CA GLY A 17 0.56 4.96 12.78
C GLY A 17 1.41 4.22 11.73
N HIS A 18 1.99 4.92 10.75
CA HIS A 18 2.93 4.28 9.83
C HIS A 18 4.13 3.70 10.60
N PRO A 19 4.63 2.52 10.21
CA PRO A 19 5.76 1.91 10.88
C PRO A 19 7.06 2.68 10.60
N HIS A 20 8.11 2.38 11.36
CA HIS A 20 9.47 2.74 11.03
C HIS A 20 10.09 1.67 10.10
N GLY A 21 11.09 2.04 9.29
CA GLY A 21 11.78 1.13 8.37
C GLY A 21 11.18 1.14 6.96
N ASP A 22 11.28 0.04 6.23
CA ASP A 22 10.66 -0.10 4.91
C ASP A 22 9.32 -0.82 5.00
N TRP A 23 8.31 -0.28 4.31
CA TRP A 23 6.98 -0.87 4.18
C TRP A 23 6.33 -0.47 2.85
N THR A 24 5.37 -1.27 2.38
CA THR A 24 4.47 -0.89 1.29
C THR A 24 3.36 0.01 1.84
N ASP A 25 3.21 1.22 1.30
CA ASP A 25 2.15 2.18 1.64
C ASP A 25 0.89 1.86 0.83
N VAL A 26 -0.25 1.72 1.50
CA VAL A 26 -1.56 1.60 0.85
C VAL A 26 -2.47 2.70 1.39
N LEU A 27 -2.85 3.65 0.53
CA LEU A 27 -3.65 4.81 0.92
C LEU A 27 -5.01 4.78 0.21
N ALA A 28 -6.10 4.79 0.97
CA ALA A 28 -7.43 5.01 0.43
C ALA A 28 -7.58 6.44 -0.11
N THR A 29 -8.20 6.56 -1.28
CA THR A 29 -8.57 7.83 -1.90
C THR A 29 -10.06 8.12 -1.70
N ALA A 30 -10.45 9.38 -1.82
CA ALA A 30 -11.86 9.78 -1.69
C ALA A 30 -12.79 9.14 -2.73
N GLY A 31 -12.24 8.65 -3.86
CA GLY A 31 -12.99 7.99 -4.93
C GLY A 31 -13.27 6.50 -4.70
N GLY A 32 -12.82 5.92 -3.58
CA GLY A 32 -12.97 4.49 -3.29
C GLY A 32 -11.87 3.58 -3.85
N ASP A 33 -10.96 4.17 -4.64
CA ASP A 33 -9.72 3.54 -5.11
C ASP A 33 -8.57 3.78 -4.13
N TYR A 34 -7.40 3.23 -4.44
CA TYR A 34 -6.22 3.25 -3.59
C TYR A 34 -5.00 3.80 -4.31
N LEU A 35 -4.01 4.22 -3.53
CA LEU A 35 -2.63 4.35 -3.99
C LEU A 35 -1.82 3.22 -3.35
N VAL A 36 -1.05 2.46 -4.14
CA VAL A 36 -0.06 1.50 -3.64
C VAL A 36 1.32 2.08 -3.94
N ASP A 37 2.08 2.43 -2.91
CA ASP A 37 3.34 3.18 -3.01
C ASP A 37 3.22 4.45 -3.88
N GLY A 38 2.06 5.11 -3.81
CA GLY A 38 1.75 6.31 -4.59
C GLY A 38 1.16 6.04 -5.99
N VAL A 39 1.09 4.78 -6.43
CA VAL A 39 0.55 4.41 -7.73
C VAL A 39 -0.98 4.21 -7.65
N PRO A 40 -1.78 4.95 -8.44
CA PRO A 40 -3.22 4.74 -8.51
C PRO A 40 -3.58 3.30 -8.85
N THR A 41 -4.42 2.71 -8.01
CA THR A 41 -4.79 1.30 -8.05
C THR A 41 -6.30 1.19 -7.84
N PRO A 42 -7.06 0.70 -8.84
CA PRO A 42 -8.47 0.43 -8.67
C PRO A 42 -8.71 -0.57 -7.53
N ARG A 43 -9.79 -0.42 -6.78
CA ARG A 43 -10.15 -1.35 -5.69
C ARG A 43 -10.13 -2.82 -6.12
N THR A 44 -10.49 -3.11 -7.36
CA THR A 44 -10.54 -4.46 -7.95
C THR A 44 -9.17 -5.08 -8.22
N ALA A 45 -8.10 -4.27 -8.30
CA ALA A 45 -6.73 -4.73 -8.58
C ALA A 45 -5.81 -4.63 -7.35
N LEU A 46 -6.35 -4.24 -6.20
CA LEU A 46 -5.59 -3.98 -4.99
C LEU A 46 -4.82 -5.21 -4.47
N PRO A 47 -5.40 -6.44 -4.43
CA PRO A 47 -4.67 -7.61 -3.92
C PRO A 47 -3.39 -7.93 -4.71
N GLU A 48 -3.46 -7.86 -6.05
CA GLU A 48 -2.33 -8.12 -6.93
C GLU A 48 -1.27 -7.03 -6.81
N ALA A 49 -1.69 -5.77 -6.80
CA ALA A 49 -0.79 -4.62 -6.65
C ALA A 49 -0.02 -4.67 -5.32
N VAL A 50 -0.70 -4.96 -4.21
CA VAL A 50 -0.07 -5.11 -2.90
C VAL A 50 0.89 -6.30 -2.89
N THR A 51 0.53 -7.43 -3.50
CA THR A 51 1.42 -8.60 -3.58
C THR A 51 2.70 -8.27 -4.35
N ALA A 52 2.58 -7.57 -5.47
CA ALA A 52 3.73 -7.13 -6.27
C ALA A 52 4.61 -6.14 -5.48
N ALA A 53 4.03 -5.08 -4.93
CA ALA A 53 4.75 -4.02 -4.23
C ALA A 53 5.57 -4.54 -3.04
N ARG A 54 5.06 -5.55 -2.33
CA ARG A 54 5.75 -6.17 -1.18
C ARG A 54 7.01 -6.96 -1.54
N THR A 55 7.27 -7.19 -2.83
CA THR A 55 8.37 -8.04 -3.33
C THR A 55 9.38 -7.31 -4.21
N THR A 56 9.16 -6.02 -4.53
CA THR A 56 9.89 -5.31 -5.59
C THR A 56 10.67 -4.06 -5.15
N ARG A 57 10.72 -3.74 -3.85
CA ARG A 57 11.39 -2.53 -3.38
C ARG A 57 12.91 -2.65 -3.28
#